data_AF-A0A6B2V2J1-F1
#
_entry.id   AF-A0A6B2V2J1-F1
#
_cell.length_a   1.000
_cell.length_b   1.000
_cell.length_c   1.000
_cell.angle_alpha   90.00
_cell.angle_beta   90.00
_cell.angle_gamma   90.00
#
_symmetry.space_group_name_H-M   'P 1'
#
loop_
_entity.id
_entity.type
_entity.pdbx_description
1 polymer ?
#
loop_
_entity_poly.entity_id
_entity_poly.type
_entity_poly.pdbx_seq_one_letter_code
_entity_poly.pdbx_strand_id
1 'polypeptide(L)'
;MSGAPSAAGPGGGTAPAFRVWAVPGIPEVAEGDDLAKLIAAAEPALADGDVLLVTSKIVSKAEGRLVEAADREAAIDAETVRVVARRGPLRIVENRQGLVMAAAGVDASNTPAGTVLLLPEDPDASARAIREGLRDALGVDVAVVVTDTFGRPWRAGLTDVAIGAAGLRVLDDLRGGTDAHGN
;
A
#
# COMPACT_ATOMS: atom_id res chain seq x y z
N MET A 1 -20.32 -19.08 61.13
CA MET A 1 -21.17 -18.90 59.94
C MET A 1 -20.67 -17.66 59.22
N SER A 2 -19.67 -17.84 58.35
CA SER A 2 -19.82 -17.81 56.88
C SER A 2 -19.82 -16.38 56.34
N GLY A 3 -18.61 -15.81 56.21
CA GLY A 3 -18.36 -14.71 55.29
C GLY A 3 -18.35 -15.26 53.86
N ALA A 4 -19.21 -14.73 53.00
CA ALA A 4 -19.14 -14.99 51.58
C ALA A 4 -18.01 -14.14 50.97
N PRO A 5 -17.13 -14.71 50.13
CA PRO A 5 -16.18 -13.91 49.37
C PRO A 5 -16.94 -13.17 48.25
N SER A 6 -16.71 -11.87 48.17
CA SER A 6 -17.04 -11.04 47.01
C SER A 6 -16.27 -11.59 45.80
N ALA A 7 -16.99 -12.02 44.76
CA ALA A 7 -16.40 -12.33 43.48
C ALA A 7 -15.97 -11.01 42.82
N ALA A 8 -14.69 -10.66 42.99
CA ALA A 8 -14.05 -9.68 42.12
C ALA A 8 -14.13 -10.23 40.68
N GLY A 9 -14.92 -9.57 39.83
CA GLY A 9 -14.99 -9.87 38.41
C GLY A 9 -13.60 -9.72 37.76
N PRO A 10 -13.32 -10.48 36.68
CA PRO A 10 -12.02 -10.45 36.03
C PRO A 10 -11.72 -9.03 35.53
N GLY A 11 -10.49 -8.58 35.78
CA GLY A 11 -10.02 -7.22 35.57
C GLY A 11 -10.36 -6.66 34.19
N GLY A 12 -10.72 -5.37 34.18
CA GLY A 12 -10.98 -4.58 32.99
C GLY A 12 -9.73 -4.40 32.12
N GLY A 13 -9.34 -5.45 31.42
CA GLY A 13 -8.51 -5.30 30.23
C GLY A 13 -9.35 -4.64 29.15
N THR A 14 -8.97 -3.43 28.74
CA THR A 14 -9.54 -2.79 27.55
C THR A 14 -9.40 -3.75 26.37
N ALA A 15 -10.50 -4.00 25.66
CA ALA A 15 -10.47 -4.78 24.43
C ALA A 15 -9.43 -4.22 23.45
N PRO A 16 -8.76 -5.05 22.63
CA PRO A 16 -7.86 -4.56 21.59
C PRO A 16 -8.57 -3.53 20.71
N ALA A 17 -7.90 -2.41 20.44
CA ALA A 17 -8.43 -1.32 19.63
C ALA A 17 -7.35 -0.80 18.68
N PHE A 18 -7.79 -0.24 17.54
CA PHE A 18 -6.93 0.43 16.58
C PHE A 18 -7.53 1.80 16.20
N ARG A 19 -6.69 2.69 15.68
CA ARG A 19 -7.07 4.01 15.17
C ARG A 19 -6.55 4.18 13.75
N VAL A 20 -7.30 4.87 12.91
CA VAL A 20 -6.92 5.17 11.53
C VAL A 20 -7.27 6.62 11.25
N TRP A 21 -6.33 7.37 10.68
CA TRP A 21 -6.52 8.74 10.24
C TRP A 21 -5.71 8.99 8.96
N ALA A 22 -6.13 9.99 8.19
CA ALA A 22 -5.34 10.46 7.06
C ALA A 22 -4.23 11.41 7.54
N VAL A 23 -3.11 11.44 6.82
CA VAL A 23 -2.01 12.39 7.05
C VAL A 23 -2.22 13.62 6.14
N PRO A 24 -2.76 14.73 6.64
CA PRO A 24 -2.93 15.95 5.84
C PRO A 24 -1.58 16.65 5.65
N GLY A 25 -1.52 17.63 4.73
CA GLY A 25 -0.37 18.52 4.61
C GLY A 25 0.80 17.98 3.77
N ILE A 26 0.68 16.79 3.18
CA ILE A 26 1.60 16.32 2.15
C ILE A 26 1.45 17.22 0.91
N PRO A 27 2.53 17.84 0.39
CA PRO A 27 2.47 18.68 -0.80
C PRO A 27 2.31 17.86 -2.08
N GLU A 28 2.17 18.53 -3.22
CA GLU A 28 2.32 17.88 -4.53
C GLU A 28 3.74 17.31 -4.66
N VAL A 29 3.85 16.01 -4.88
CA VAL A 29 5.13 15.29 -4.97
C VAL A 29 5.68 15.38 -6.40
N ALA A 30 6.96 15.74 -6.52
CA ALA A 30 7.71 15.79 -7.74
C ALA A 30 8.80 14.69 -7.79
N GLU A 31 9.40 14.52 -8.97
CA GLU A 31 10.55 13.65 -9.15
C GLU A 31 11.72 14.06 -8.24
N GLY A 32 12.28 13.07 -7.53
CA GLY A 32 13.40 13.27 -6.60
C GLY A 32 13.02 13.71 -5.20
N ASP A 33 11.73 13.95 -4.91
CA ASP A 33 11.28 14.30 -3.57
C ASP A 33 11.52 13.15 -2.57
N ASP A 34 11.96 13.52 -1.36
CA ASP A 34 12.16 12.59 -0.26
C ASP A 34 10.85 12.36 0.50
N LEU A 35 10.14 11.28 0.15
CA LEU A 35 8.86 10.93 0.76
C LEU A 35 8.96 10.76 2.27
N ALA A 36 10.04 10.19 2.81
CA ALA A 36 10.18 9.99 4.24
C ALA A 36 10.22 11.34 4.97
N LYS A 37 10.96 12.33 4.44
CA LYS A 37 10.99 13.69 4.99
C LYS A 37 9.64 14.39 4.88
N LEU A 38 8.95 14.26 3.75
CA LEU A 38 7.61 14.85 3.57
C LEU A 38 6.60 14.28 4.57
N ILE A 39 6.61 12.96 4.75
CA ILE A 39 5.76 12.25 5.71
C ILE A 39 6.13 12.65 7.14
N ALA A 40 7.41 12.66 7.50
CA ALA A 40 7.87 13.03 8.84
C ALA A 40 7.52 14.48 9.21
N ALA A 41 7.54 15.40 8.24
CA ALA A 41 7.11 16.77 8.45
C ALA A 41 5.59 16.89 8.64
N ALA A 42 4.80 16.08 7.94
CA ALA A 42 3.34 16.09 8.01
C ALA A 42 2.79 15.36 9.24
N GLU A 43 3.45 14.28 9.68
CA GLU A 43 3.09 13.51 10.87
C GLU A 43 4.32 13.29 11.77
N PRO A 44 4.77 14.33 12.50
CA PRO A 44 5.92 14.22 13.39
C PRO A 44 5.63 13.38 14.64
N ALA A 45 4.37 13.00 14.87
CA ALA A 45 3.94 12.20 16.02
C ALA A 45 3.78 10.70 15.72
N LEU A 46 4.28 10.23 14.57
CA LEU A 46 4.43 8.79 14.30
C LEU A 46 5.12 8.10 15.48
N ALA A 47 4.68 6.88 15.81
CA ALA A 47 5.20 6.11 16.92
C ALA A 47 5.57 4.69 16.49
N ASP A 48 6.38 4.03 17.32
CA ASP A 48 6.75 2.63 17.13
C ASP A 48 5.49 1.74 17.01
N GLY A 49 5.49 0.87 16.00
CA GLY A 49 4.38 -0.04 15.73
C GLY A 49 3.25 0.54 14.87
N ASP A 50 3.31 1.83 14.51
CA ASP A 50 2.36 2.39 13.53
C ASP A 50 2.55 1.74 12.14
N VAL A 51 1.46 1.69 11.37
CA VAL A 51 1.45 1.19 9.99
C VAL A 51 1.05 2.33 9.05
N LEU A 52 1.98 2.71 8.18
CA LEU A 52 1.75 3.74 7.17
C LEU A 52 1.27 3.12 5.86
N LEU A 53 0.17 3.64 5.32
CA LEU A 53 -0.32 3.32 3.99
C LEU A 53 0.05 4.44 3.02
N VAL A 54 0.83 4.13 2.00
CA VAL A 54 1.38 5.09 1.03
C VAL A 54 0.85 4.71 -0.35
N THR A 55 0.21 5.63 -1.07
CA THR A 55 -0.28 5.31 -2.42
C THR A 55 0.88 5.22 -3.41
N SER A 56 0.76 4.28 -4.35
CA SER A 56 1.68 4.08 -5.48
C SER A 56 1.99 5.38 -6.22
N LYS A 57 0.99 6.26 -6.36
CA LYS A 57 1.09 7.51 -7.13
C LYS A 57 2.20 8.43 -6.63
N ILE A 58 2.30 8.67 -5.32
CA ILE A 58 3.35 9.57 -4.81
C ILE A 58 4.73 8.89 -4.82
N VAL A 59 4.76 7.57 -4.65
CA VAL A 59 5.99 6.76 -4.82
C VAL A 59 6.50 6.86 -6.25
N SER A 60 5.64 6.58 -7.23
CA SER A 60 5.93 6.68 -8.66
C SER A 60 6.40 8.08 -9.06
N LYS A 61 5.79 9.15 -8.52
CA LYS A 61 6.23 10.52 -8.81
C LYS A 61 7.62 10.77 -8.26
N ALA A 62 7.87 10.47 -6.99
CA ALA A 62 9.18 10.63 -6.36
C ALA A 62 10.29 9.84 -7.09
N GLU A 63 9.96 8.66 -7.60
CA GLU A 63 10.88 7.78 -8.32
C GLU A 63 11.01 8.08 -9.82
N GLY A 64 10.43 9.18 -10.33
CA GLY A 64 10.56 9.55 -11.74
C GLY A 64 9.88 8.59 -12.71
N ARG A 65 8.79 7.93 -12.28
CA ARG A 65 8.00 7.00 -13.10
C ARG A 65 7.00 7.69 -14.03
N LEU A 66 7.09 9.01 -14.16
CA LEU A 66 6.31 9.78 -15.12
C LEU A 66 6.99 9.69 -16.48
N VAL A 67 6.33 9.08 -17.46
CA VAL A 67 6.91 8.85 -18.79
C VAL A 67 6.09 9.56 -19.86
N GLU A 68 6.79 10.13 -20.84
CA GLU A 68 6.19 10.62 -22.07
C GLU A 68 5.56 9.46 -22.83
N ALA A 69 4.27 9.56 -23.13
CA ALA A 69 3.52 8.55 -23.85
C ALA A 69 2.52 9.23 -24.78
N ALA A 70 2.91 9.35 -26.06
CA ALA A 70 2.00 9.78 -27.12
C ALA A 70 0.85 8.79 -27.32
N ASP A 71 1.08 7.51 -27.00
CA ASP A 71 0.06 6.46 -26.97
C ASP A 71 0.12 5.70 -25.64
N ARG A 72 -0.95 5.83 -24.84
CA ARG A 72 -1.12 5.12 -23.58
C ARG A 72 -1.14 3.61 -23.78
N GLU A 73 -1.67 3.11 -24.89
CA GLU A 73 -1.77 1.67 -25.13
C GLU A 73 -0.38 1.04 -25.33
N ALA A 74 0.57 1.77 -25.93
CA ALA A 74 1.95 1.36 -26.04
C ALA A 74 2.65 1.26 -24.67
N ALA A 75 2.37 2.18 -23.75
CA ALA A 75 2.88 2.10 -22.37
C ALA A 75 2.31 0.90 -21.61
N ILE A 76 1.02 0.61 -21.79
CA ILE A 76 0.39 -0.60 -21.23
C ILE A 76 1.05 -1.86 -21.79
N ASP A 77 1.31 -1.89 -23.10
CA ASP A 77 1.95 -3.04 -23.76
C ASP A 77 3.38 -3.26 -23.26
N ALA A 78 4.11 -2.17 -23.01
CA ALA A 78 5.45 -2.25 -22.43
C ALA A 78 5.43 -2.89 -21.03
N GLU A 79 4.48 -2.51 -20.18
CA GLU A 79 4.37 -3.04 -18.81
C GLU A 79 3.65 -4.40 -18.70
N THR A 80 3.07 -4.90 -19.79
CA THR A 80 2.33 -6.16 -19.84
C THR A 80 3.25 -7.35 -20.06
N VAL A 81 3.16 -8.35 -19.17
CA VAL A 81 3.78 -9.67 -19.36
C VAL A 81 2.85 -10.57 -20.17
N ARG A 82 1.57 -10.65 -19.80
CA ARG A 82 0.55 -11.37 -20.56
C ARG A 82 -0.84 -10.82 -20.33
N VAL A 83 -1.71 -11.00 -21.33
CA VAL A 83 -3.14 -10.69 -21.19
C VAL A 83 -3.85 -11.82 -20.47
N VAL A 84 -4.62 -11.49 -19.43
CA VAL A 84 -5.45 -12.42 -18.65
C VAL A 84 -6.88 -12.43 -19.17
N ALA A 85 -7.45 -11.25 -19.43
CA ALA A 85 -8.80 -11.11 -19.96
C ALA A 85 -8.94 -9.81 -20.77
N ARG A 86 -9.86 -9.80 -21.73
CA ARG A 86 -10.16 -8.62 -22.56
C ARG A 86 -11.66 -8.42 -22.69
N ARG A 87 -12.10 -7.17 -22.63
CA ARG A 87 -13.45 -6.74 -22.98
C ARG A 87 -13.39 -5.41 -23.72
N GLY A 88 -13.48 -5.47 -25.05
CA GLY A 88 -13.26 -4.31 -25.90
C GLY A 88 -11.84 -3.74 -25.69
N PRO A 89 -11.69 -2.42 -25.45
CA PRO A 89 -10.39 -1.82 -25.18
C PRO A 89 -9.83 -2.15 -23.79
N LEU A 90 -10.68 -2.53 -22.83
CA LEU A 90 -10.23 -2.88 -21.48
C LEU A 90 -9.47 -4.21 -21.50
N ARG A 91 -8.28 -4.19 -20.89
CA ARG A 91 -7.40 -5.36 -20.73
C ARG A 91 -7.08 -5.55 -19.25
N ILE A 92 -7.32 -6.77 -18.75
CA ILE A 92 -6.75 -7.25 -17.50
C ILE A 92 -5.49 -8.03 -17.89
N VAL A 93 -4.37 -7.65 -17.29
CA VAL A 93 -3.04 -8.17 -17.65
C VAL A 93 -2.29 -8.54 -16.38
N GLU A 94 -1.35 -9.45 -16.52
CA GLU A 94 -0.24 -9.58 -15.57
C GLU A 94 0.83 -8.55 -15.95
N ASN A 95 1.21 -7.69 -15.00
CA ASN A 95 2.31 -6.75 -15.19
C ASN A 95 3.66 -7.36 -14.78
N ARG A 96 4.76 -6.64 -14.98
CA ARG A 96 6.12 -7.09 -14.65
C ARG A 96 6.34 -7.41 -13.16
N GLN A 97 5.49 -6.91 -12.28
CA GLN A 97 5.53 -7.16 -10.84
C GLN A 97 4.69 -8.39 -10.44
N GLY A 98 4.02 -9.04 -11.41
CA GLY A 98 3.13 -10.18 -11.19
C GLY A 98 1.70 -9.80 -10.78
N LEU A 99 1.36 -8.51 -10.77
CA LEU A 99 0.01 -8.05 -10.43
C LEU A 99 -0.95 -8.30 -11.59
N VAL A 100 -2.11 -8.87 -11.29
CA VAL A 100 -3.19 -9.07 -12.27
C VAL A 100 -4.22 -7.95 -12.14
N MET A 101 -4.11 -6.96 -13.01
CA MET A 101 -4.89 -5.71 -12.91
C MET A 101 -5.21 -5.10 -14.27
N ALA A 102 -6.06 -4.07 -14.26
CA ALA A 102 -6.38 -3.33 -15.47
C ALA A 102 -5.18 -2.50 -15.95
N ALA A 103 -4.93 -2.51 -17.26
CA ALA A 103 -3.97 -1.62 -17.91
C ALA A 103 -2.55 -1.62 -17.29
N ALA A 104 -2.11 -2.76 -16.73
CA ALA A 104 -0.80 -2.93 -16.09
C ALA A 104 -0.47 -1.96 -14.94
N GLY A 105 -1.46 -1.23 -14.41
CA GLY A 105 -1.24 -0.14 -13.44
C GLY A 105 -0.81 1.19 -14.08
N VAL A 106 -0.84 1.31 -15.41
CA VAL A 106 -0.56 2.57 -16.10
C VAL A 106 -1.70 3.56 -15.89
N ASP A 107 -1.38 4.64 -15.18
CA ASP A 107 -2.31 5.70 -14.82
C ASP A 107 -2.08 6.95 -15.69
N ALA A 108 -3.16 7.55 -16.20
CA ALA A 108 -3.15 8.81 -16.94
C ALA A 108 -3.92 9.92 -16.20
N SER A 109 -4.38 9.65 -14.99
CA SER A 109 -5.07 10.61 -14.14
C SER A 109 -4.09 11.45 -13.34
N ASN A 110 -4.38 12.74 -13.24
CA ASN A 110 -3.56 13.71 -12.50
C ASN A 110 -2.10 13.77 -12.97
N THR A 111 -1.87 13.56 -14.27
CA THR A 111 -0.57 13.74 -14.94
C THR A 111 -0.68 14.84 -16.02
N PRO A 112 0.43 15.51 -16.37
CA PRO A 112 0.47 16.43 -17.52
C PRO A 112 0.01 15.75 -18.82
N ALA A 113 -0.60 16.52 -19.73
CA ALA A 113 -1.02 16.00 -21.02
C ALA A 113 0.18 15.42 -21.81
N GLY A 114 -0.01 14.24 -22.40
CA GLY A 114 1.06 13.52 -23.11
C GLY A 114 1.91 12.60 -22.23
N THR A 115 1.63 12.53 -20.93
CA THR A 115 2.37 11.66 -19.99
C THR A 115 1.47 10.63 -19.32
N VAL A 116 2.06 9.51 -18.91
CA VAL A 116 1.45 8.51 -18.04
C VAL A 116 2.37 8.22 -16.87
N LEU A 117 1.79 7.79 -15.76
CA LEU A 117 2.50 7.36 -14.57
C LEU A 117 2.53 5.84 -14.54
N LEU A 118 3.73 5.28 -14.48
CA LEU A 118 3.94 3.84 -14.28
C LEU A 118 3.99 3.53 -12.78
N LEU A 119 3.75 2.28 -12.40
CA LEU A 119 3.99 1.83 -11.03
C LEU A 119 5.48 1.93 -10.65
N PRO A 120 5.81 1.99 -9.34
CA PRO A 120 7.18 1.86 -8.85
C PRO A 120 7.80 0.58 -9.39
N GLU A 121 9.11 0.53 -9.66
CA GLU A 121 9.71 -0.70 -10.21
C GLU A 121 9.73 -1.84 -9.18
N ASP A 122 10.11 -1.53 -7.94
CA ASP A 122 10.09 -2.44 -6.79
C ASP A 122 9.40 -1.73 -5.59
N PRO A 123 8.06 -1.85 -5.45
CA PRO A 123 7.32 -1.23 -4.37
C PRO A 123 7.71 -1.71 -2.97
N ASP A 124 8.25 -2.93 -2.83
CA ASP A 124 8.82 -3.40 -1.55
C ASP A 124 10.10 -2.62 -1.22
N ALA A 125 10.93 -2.32 -2.22
CA ALA A 125 12.11 -1.48 -2.02
C ALA A 125 11.73 -0.04 -1.67
N SER A 126 10.72 0.53 -2.34
CA SER A 126 10.16 1.82 -1.98
C SER A 126 9.67 1.86 -0.54
N ALA A 127 8.93 0.83 -0.11
CA ALA A 127 8.45 0.70 1.27
C ALA A 127 9.60 0.63 2.28
N ARG A 128 10.67 -0.13 1.97
CA ARG A 128 11.89 -0.22 2.78
C ARG A 128 12.60 1.13 2.90
N ALA A 129 12.76 1.84 1.79
CA ALA A 129 13.41 3.15 1.77
C ALA A 129 12.64 4.20 2.58
N ILE A 130 11.32 4.25 2.45
CA ILE A 130 10.46 5.16 3.24
C ILE A 130 10.60 4.83 4.73
N ARG A 131 10.53 3.55 5.09
CA ARG A 131 10.66 3.09 6.47
C ARG A 131 12.02 3.44 7.09
N GLU A 132 13.11 3.22 6.35
CA GLU A 132 14.47 3.59 6.78
C GLU A 132 14.59 5.10 6.96
N GLY A 133 14.11 5.90 6.00
CA GLY A 133 14.13 7.36 6.11
C GLY A 133 13.32 7.89 7.30
N LEU A 134 12.17 7.28 7.63
CA LEU A 134 11.37 7.65 8.80
C LEU A 134 12.07 7.30 10.11
N ARG A 135 12.76 6.16 10.15
CA ARG A 135 13.61 5.79 11.29
C ARG A 135 14.74 6.81 11.49
N ASP A 136 15.39 7.22 10.42
CA ASP A 136 16.48 8.21 10.49
C ASP A 136 15.98 9.61 10.90
N ALA A 137 14.81 10.01 10.40
CA ALA A 137 14.25 11.34 10.64
C ALA A 137 13.59 11.50 12.03
N LEU A 138 12.90 10.46 12.52
CA LEU A 138 12.07 10.53 13.73
C LEU A 138 12.51 9.55 14.84
N GLY A 139 13.40 8.60 14.54
CA GLY A 139 13.83 7.58 15.50
C GLY A 139 12.80 6.48 15.76
N VAL A 140 11.82 6.29 14.85
CA VAL A 140 10.69 5.37 15.04
C VAL A 140 10.82 4.08 14.23
N ASP A 141 10.18 3.02 14.71
CA ASP A 141 10.08 1.72 14.03
C ASP A 141 8.65 1.43 13.57
N VAL A 142 8.34 1.88 12.35
CA VAL A 142 7.01 1.72 11.72
C VAL A 142 7.01 0.59 10.69
N ALA A 143 5.82 0.19 10.26
CA ALA A 143 5.60 -0.60 9.04
C ALA A 143 5.11 0.31 7.91
N VAL A 144 5.43 -0.02 6.66
CA VAL A 144 5.00 0.71 5.47
C VAL A 144 4.35 -0.24 4.48
N VAL A 145 3.20 0.13 3.95
CA VAL A 145 2.48 -0.58 2.89
C VAL A 145 2.27 0.38 1.73
N VAL A 146 2.82 0.04 0.56
CA VAL A 146 2.52 0.74 -0.69
C VAL A 146 1.26 0.14 -1.29
N THR A 147 0.27 0.96 -1.58
CA THR A 147 -1.03 0.53 -2.09
C THR A 147 -1.31 1.08 -3.48
N ASP A 148 -2.02 0.32 -4.29
CA ASP A 148 -2.58 0.82 -5.54
C ASP A 148 -4.06 0.45 -5.68
N THR A 149 -4.79 1.26 -6.44
CA THR A 149 -6.23 1.10 -6.60
C THR A 149 -6.54 0.17 -7.77
N PHE A 150 -7.22 -0.95 -7.50
CA PHE A 150 -7.70 -1.83 -8.57
C PHE A 150 -9.05 -2.50 -8.29
N GLY A 151 -9.65 -3.02 -9.36
CA GLY A 151 -10.90 -3.79 -9.31
C GLY A 151 -10.66 -5.24 -8.90
N ARG A 152 -11.73 -5.96 -8.56
CA ARG A 152 -11.65 -7.39 -8.19
C ARG A 152 -12.79 -8.20 -8.82
N PRO A 153 -12.57 -9.50 -9.13
CA PRO A 153 -13.59 -10.34 -9.74
C PRO A 153 -14.93 -10.31 -8.97
N TRP A 154 -16.02 -10.35 -9.74
CA TRP A 154 -17.40 -10.48 -9.24
C TRP A 154 -17.95 -9.31 -8.41
N ARG A 155 -17.22 -8.19 -8.26
CA ARG A 155 -17.70 -7.00 -7.54
C ARG A 155 -17.50 -5.73 -8.37
N ALA A 156 -18.46 -4.82 -8.27
CA ALA A 156 -18.34 -3.48 -8.83
C ALA A 156 -17.55 -2.55 -7.89
N GLY A 157 -16.85 -1.58 -8.47
CA GLY A 157 -16.02 -0.62 -7.75
C GLY A 157 -14.54 -1.03 -7.67
N LEU A 158 -13.74 -0.10 -7.15
CA LEU A 158 -12.30 -0.26 -6.96
C LEU A 158 -12.00 -0.30 -5.45
N THR A 159 -10.87 -0.91 -5.09
CA THR A 159 -10.32 -0.94 -3.73
C THR A 159 -8.81 -0.79 -3.79
N ASP A 160 -8.23 -0.22 -2.75
CA ASP A 160 -6.79 -0.27 -2.58
C ASP A 160 -6.34 -1.65 -2.14
N VAL A 161 -5.20 -2.07 -2.68
CA VAL A 161 -4.54 -3.31 -2.33
C VAL A 161 -3.04 -3.06 -2.24
N ALA A 162 -2.40 -3.75 -1.30
CA ALA A 162 -0.95 -3.71 -1.15
C ALA A 162 -0.26 -4.22 -2.41
N ILE A 163 0.66 -3.42 -2.93
CA ILE A 163 1.59 -3.79 -4.02
C ILE A 163 3.04 -3.84 -3.55
N GLY A 164 3.32 -3.30 -2.36
CA GLY A 164 4.60 -3.43 -1.67
C GLY A 164 4.46 -3.24 -0.16
N ALA A 165 5.43 -3.74 0.60
CA ALA A 165 5.41 -3.74 2.05
C ALA A 165 6.81 -3.84 2.68
N ALA A 166 6.97 -3.25 3.87
CA ALA A 166 8.16 -3.37 4.69
C ALA A 166 7.81 -3.30 6.19
N GLY A 167 8.48 -4.13 7.01
CA GLY A 167 8.32 -4.09 8.47
C GLY A 167 7.07 -4.76 9.03
N LEU A 168 6.31 -5.49 8.20
CA LEU A 168 5.18 -6.30 8.64
C LEU A 168 5.13 -7.66 7.93
N ARG A 169 4.45 -8.61 8.55
CA ARG A 169 4.13 -9.91 7.95
C ARG A 169 2.93 -9.74 7.01
N VAL A 170 3.15 -10.03 5.72
CA VAL A 170 2.12 -9.89 4.67
C VAL A 170 1.36 -11.18 4.36
N LEU A 171 1.88 -12.33 4.83
CA LEU A 171 1.26 -13.63 4.67
C LEU A 171 1.14 -14.30 6.03
N ASP A 172 -0.08 -14.70 6.38
CA ASP A 172 -0.30 -15.62 7.50
C ASP A 172 -0.35 -17.05 6.95
N ASP A 173 0.65 -17.86 7.29
CA ASP A 173 0.74 -19.23 6.81
C ASP A 173 -0.13 -20.15 7.66
N LEU A 174 -1.33 -20.43 7.15
CA LEU A 174 -2.30 -21.30 7.82
C LEU A 174 -2.07 -22.80 7.55
N ARG A 175 -1.07 -23.18 6.73
CA ARG A 175 -0.83 -24.58 6.40
C ARG A 175 -0.42 -25.36 7.65
N GLY A 176 -1.05 -26.51 7.86
CA GLY A 176 -0.77 -27.37 9.01
C GLY A 176 -1.26 -26.81 10.35
N GLY A 177 -1.88 -25.63 10.37
CA GLY A 177 -2.64 -25.14 11.51
C GLY A 177 -3.97 -25.90 11.62
N THR A 178 -4.49 -25.98 12.84
CA THR A 178 -5.83 -26.56 13.08
C THR A 178 -6.83 -25.45 13.33
N ASP A 179 -8.00 -25.55 12.71
CA ASP A 179 -9.10 -24.61 12.97
C ASP A 179 -9.72 -24.83 14.38
N ALA A 180 -10.73 -24.02 14.73
CA ALA A 180 -11.42 -24.12 16.02
C ALA A 180 -12.17 -25.45 16.23
N HIS A 181 -12.35 -26.25 15.17
CA HIS A 181 -12.94 -27.58 15.18
C HIS A 181 -11.90 -28.70 15.07
N GLY A 182 -10.61 -28.36 14.94
CA GLY A 182 -9.51 -29.32 14.86
C GLY A 182 -9.27 -29.90 13.46
N ASN A 183 -9.81 -29.29 12.39
CA ASN A 183 -9.48 -29.67 11.00
C ASN A 183 -8.14 -29.11 10.56
#